data_AF-A0A3B4AC38-F1
#
_entry.id   AF-A0A3B4AC38-F1
#
_cell.length_a   1.000
_cell.length_b   1.000
_cell.length_c   1.000
_cell.angle_alpha   90.00
_cell.angle_beta   90.00
_cell.angle_gamma   90.00
#
_symmetry.space_group_name_H-M   'P 1'
#
loop_
_entity.id
_entity.type
_entity.pdbx_description
1 polymer ?
#
loop_
_entity_poly.entity_id
_entity_poly.type
_entity_poly.pdbx_seq_one_letter_code
_entity_poly.pdbx_strand_id
1 'polypeptide(L)'
;MEPHRKEAKDNPLATANLLSKIFFCWLNPLFKVGYDRKLEEEDMYKVLPEDASDKLGEELQWYWDLEVKQAAKDLRSPSFGKALIYCFWKSYSLIGIYMFIESEQWLDQG
;
A
#
# COMPACT_ATOMS: atom_id res chain seq x y z
N MET A 1 -16.13 13.61 -26.62
CA MET A 1 -15.57 14.63 -25.70
C MET A 1 -15.67 14.01 -24.33
N GLU A 2 -14.57 13.50 -23.78
CA GLU A 2 -14.61 12.97 -22.42
C GLU A 2 -14.97 14.13 -21.48
N PRO A 3 -15.93 13.97 -20.57
CA PRO A 3 -16.31 15.05 -19.66
C PRO A 3 -15.08 15.46 -18.86
N HIS A 4 -14.92 16.77 -18.63
CA HIS A 4 -13.86 17.32 -17.79
C HIS A 4 -13.92 16.66 -16.41
N ARG A 5 -13.08 15.64 -16.19
CA ARG A 5 -12.93 14.97 -14.90
C ARG A 5 -12.47 16.04 -13.91
N LYS A 6 -13.30 16.36 -12.92
CA LYS A 6 -12.88 17.23 -11.82
C LYS A 6 -11.66 16.57 -11.17
N GLU A 7 -10.62 17.35 -10.90
CA GLU A 7 -9.42 16.82 -10.27
C GLU A 7 -9.76 16.26 -8.88
N ALA A 8 -9.32 15.03 -8.62
CA ALA A 8 -9.51 14.39 -7.33
C ALA A 8 -8.78 15.20 -6.23
N LYS A 9 -9.40 15.26 -5.05
CA LYS A 9 -8.86 15.98 -3.90
C LYS A 9 -7.61 15.27 -3.38
N ASP A 10 -6.64 16.04 -2.88
CA ASP A 10 -5.44 15.46 -2.26
C ASP A 10 -5.81 14.72 -0.97
N ASN A 11 -5.07 13.65 -0.68
CA ASN A 11 -5.36 12.80 0.47
C ASN A 11 -4.94 13.50 1.78
N PRO A 12 -5.88 13.78 2.71
CA PRO A 12 -5.55 14.41 3.99
C PRO A 12 -4.63 13.54 4.86
N LEU A 13 -4.50 12.24 4.55
CA LEU A 13 -3.50 11.36 5.16
C LEU A 13 -2.06 11.81 4.89
N ALA A 14 -1.79 12.45 3.75
CA ALA A 14 -0.45 12.94 3.39
C ALA A 14 0.05 14.02 4.37
N THR A 15 -0.86 14.87 4.85
CA THR A 15 -0.56 15.98 5.77
C THR A 15 -0.98 15.71 7.22
N ALA A 16 -1.58 14.55 7.50
CA ALA A 16 -2.07 14.20 8.83
C ALA A 16 -0.92 14.02 9.83
N ASN A 17 -1.13 14.50 11.06
CA ASN A 17 -0.21 14.23 12.18
C ASN A 17 -0.33 12.78 12.68
N LEU A 18 0.67 12.31 13.45
CA LEU A 18 0.72 10.92 13.95
C LEU A 18 -0.55 10.50 14.71
N LEU A 19 -1.08 11.37 15.58
CA LEU A 19 -2.30 11.09 16.34
C LEU A 19 -3.51 10.91 15.41
N SER A 20 -3.68 11.78 14.42
CA SER A 20 -4.75 11.68 13.43
C SER A 20 -4.64 10.41 12.60
N LYS A 21 -3.42 9.97 12.26
CA LYS A 21 -3.18 8.70 11.56
C LYS A 21 -3.59 7.50 12.41
N ILE A 22 -3.16 7.44 13.67
CA ILE A 22 -3.45 6.32 14.60
C ILE A 22 -4.95 6.20 14.88
N PHE A 23 -5.63 7.32 15.13
CA PHE A 23 -7.05 7.35 15.44
C PHE A 23 -7.95 7.52 14.19
N PHE A 24 -7.39 7.42 12.98
CA PHE A 24 -8.09 7.57 11.70
C PHE A 24 -8.93 8.86 11.56
N CYS A 25 -8.64 9.91 12.34
CA CYS A 25 -9.45 11.13 12.36
C CYS A 25 -9.47 11.87 11.02
N TRP A 26 -8.45 11.67 10.18
CA TRP A 26 -8.36 12.23 8.82
C TRP A 26 -9.49 11.74 7.89
N LEU A 27 -10.16 10.61 8.20
CA LEU A 27 -11.28 10.08 7.42
C LEU A 27 -12.62 10.73 7.75
N ASN A 28 -12.74 11.43 8.89
CA ASN A 28 -13.99 12.03 9.34
C ASN A 28 -14.71 12.90 8.29
N PRO A 29 -14.02 13.73 7.48
CA PRO A 29 -14.67 14.49 6.42
C PRO A 29 -15.36 13.62 5.37
N LEU A 30 -14.76 12.48 5.02
CA LEU A 30 -15.34 11.54 4.04
C LEU A 30 -16.59 10.85 4.62
N PHE A 31 -16.53 10.45 5.89
CA PHE A 31 -17.70 9.86 6.57
C PHE A 31 -18.84 10.85 6.71
N LYS A 32 -18.56 12.14 6.94
CA LYS A 32 -19.59 13.18 6.97
C LYS A 32 -20.31 13.28 5.62
N VAL A 33 -19.58 13.31 4.51
CA VAL A 33 -20.20 13.33 3.17
C VAL A 33 -21.03 12.07 2.93
N GLY A 34 -20.49 10.89 3.28
CA GLY A 34 -21.20 9.61 3.17
C GLY A 34 -22.44 9.48 4.05
N TYR A 35 -22.50 10.23 5.16
CA TYR A 35 -23.67 10.32 6.02
C TYR A 35 -24.77 11.19 5.40
N ASP A 36 -24.38 12.35 4.84
CA ASP A 36 -25.32 13.30 4.25
C ASP A 36 -25.86 12.83 2.89
N ARG A 37 -25.03 12.13 2.09
CA ARG A 37 -25.39 11.62 0.76
C ARG A 37 -24.56 10.38 0.37
N LYS A 38 -24.99 9.67 -0.68
CA LYS A 38 -24.20 8.60 -1.29
C LYS A 38 -22.92 9.18 -1.91
N LEU A 39 -21.77 8.54 -1.62
CA LEU A 39 -20.47 8.92 -2.17
C LEU A 39 -20.39 8.70 -3.68
N GLU A 40 -19.73 9.65 -4.35
CA GLU A 40 -19.44 9.61 -5.79
C GLU A 40 -17.93 9.54 -6.05
N GLU A 41 -17.53 9.22 -7.28
CA GLU A 41 -16.10 9.13 -7.66
C GLU A 41 -15.35 10.45 -7.38
N GLU A 42 -16.03 11.59 -7.53
CA GLU A 42 -15.47 12.92 -7.27
C GLU A 42 -15.22 13.23 -5.77
N ASP A 43 -15.81 12.46 -4.85
CA ASP A 43 -15.56 12.60 -3.41
C ASP A 43 -14.31 11.83 -2.97
N MET A 44 -13.80 10.92 -3.81
CA MET A 44 -12.65 10.09 -3.47
C MET A 44 -11.35 10.90 -3.53
N TYR A 45 -10.48 10.64 -2.56
CA TYR A 45 -9.14 11.23 -2.54
C TYR A 45 -8.21 10.53 -3.54
N LYS A 46 -7.20 11.26 -4.02
CA LYS A 46 -6.07 10.69 -4.74
C LYS A 46 -5.37 9.63 -3.87
N VAL A 47 -4.84 8.60 -4.51
CA VAL A 47 -3.95 7.64 -3.84
C VAL A 47 -2.72 8.37 -3.31
N LEU A 48 -2.15 7.88 -2.21
CA LEU A 48 -0.86 8.38 -1.77
C LEU A 48 0.20 8.00 -2.82
N PRO A 49 1.25 8.83 -3.02
CA PRO A 49 2.35 8.49 -3.92
C PRO A 49 3.01 7.14 -3.60
N GLU A 50 2.97 6.72 -2.34
CA GLU A 50 3.49 5.43 -1.87
C GLU A 50 2.63 4.24 -2.33
N ASP A 51 1.32 4.45 -2.49
CA ASP A 51 0.36 3.42 -2.90
C ASP A 51 0.08 3.47 -4.42
N ALA A 52 0.71 4.40 -5.14
CA ALA A 52 0.53 4.56 -6.56
C ALA A 52 1.15 3.39 -7.34
N SER A 53 0.41 2.86 -8.32
CA SER A 53 0.85 1.75 -9.17
C SER A 53 2.14 2.04 -9.91
N ASP A 54 2.34 3.30 -10.32
CA ASP A 54 3.51 3.70 -11.11
C ASP A 54 4.79 3.54 -10.27
N LYS A 55 4.79 4.05 -9.03
CA LYS A 55 5.91 3.92 -8.10
C LYS A 55 6.20 2.46 -7.76
N LEU A 56 5.16 1.70 -7.40
CA LEU A 56 5.31 0.27 -7.06
C LEU A 56 5.79 -0.55 -8.27
N GLY A 57 5.34 -0.20 -9.46
CA GLY A 57 5.77 -0.81 -10.72
C GLY A 57 7.25 -0.54 -11.02
N GLU A 58 7.70 0.70 -10.83
CA GLU A 58 9.11 1.08 -10.99
C GLU A 58 10.02 0.34 -10.00
N GLU A 59 9.64 0.26 -8.72
CA GLU A 59 10.40 -0.48 -7.70
C GLU A 59 10.47 -1.98 -8.03
N LEU A 60 9.35 -2.59 -8.42
CA LEU A 60 9.32 -3.99 -8.82
C LEU A 60 10.16 -4.26 -10.07
N GLN A 61 10.10 -3.37 -11.07
CA GLN A 61 10.90 -3.47 -12.29
C GLN A 61 12.40 -3.45 -11.95
N TRP A 62 12.82 -2.58 -11.03
CA TRP A 62 14.21 -2.54 -10.56
C TRP A 62 14.66 -3.87 -9.94
N TYR A 63 13.85 -4.46 -9.05
CA TYR A 63 14.14 -5.77 -8.44
C TYR A 63 14.15 -6.90 -9.47
N TRP A 64 13.27 -6.85 -10.46
CA TRP A 64 13.24 -7.80 -11.56
C TRP A 64 14.52 -7.74 -12.39
N ASP A 65 14.98 -6.55 -12.76
CA ASP A 65 16.21 -6.37 -13.54
C ASP A 65 17.44 -6.87 -12.77
N LEU A 66 17.46 -6.67 -11.44
CA LEU A 66 18.50 -7.20 -10.56
C LEU A 66 18.50 -8.73 -10.54
N GLU A 67 17.32 -9.34 -10.40
CA GLU A 67 17.14 -10.80 -10.41
C GLU A 67 17.55 -11.41 -11.77
N VAL A 68 17.21 -10.77 -12.88
CA VAL A 68 17.63 -11.21 -14.23
C VAL A 68 19.15 -11.17 -14.37
N LYS A 69 19.79 -10.08 -13.94
CA LYS A 69 21.26 -9.95 -13.97
C LYS A 69 21.94 -11.00 -13.10
N GLN A 70 21.40 -11.28 -11.91
CA GLN A 70 21.94 -12.28 -11.01
C GLN A 70 21.73 -13.70 -11.55
N ALA A 71 20.55 -13.99 -12.09
CA ALA A 71 20.25 -15.28 -12.69
C ALA A 71 21.15 -15.61 -13.88
N ALA A 72 21.46 -14.62 -14.71
CA ALA A 72 22.41 -14.77 -15.81
C ALA A 72 23.83 -15.11 -15.35
N LYS A 73 24.30 -14.50 -14.24
CA LYS A 73 25.60 -14.82 -13.64
C LYS A 73 25.64 -16.23 -13.05
N ASP A 74 24.54 -16.64 -12.41
CA ASP A 74 24.42 -17.92 -11.73
C ASP A 74 24.01 -19.07 -12.68
N LEU A 75 23.93 -18.82 -14.00
CA LEU A 75 23.47 -19.79 -15.02
C LEU A 75 22.13 -20.46 -14.66
N ARG A 76 21.24 -19.71 -14.02
CA ARG A 76 19.92 -20.18 -13.58
C ARG A 76 18.80 -19.40 -14.27
N SER A 77 17.58 -19.94 -14.23
CA SER A 77 16.40 -19.19 -14.65
C SER A 77 16.07 -18.08 -13.64
N PRO A 78 15.69 -16.86 -14.10
CA PRO A 78 15.19 -15.81 -13.22
C PRO A 78 13.85 -16.22 -12.60
N SER A 79 13.59 -15.78 -11.36
CA SER A 79 12.35 -16.07 -10.66
C SER A 79 11.61 -14.78 -10.29
N PHE A 80 10.43 -14.59 -10.87
CA PHE A 80 9.60 -13.41 -10.57
C PHE A 80 9.14 -13.38 -9.10
N GLY A 81 8.89 -14.56 -8.52
CA GLY A 81 8.53 -14.68 -7.10
C GLY A 81 9.63 -14.15 -6.17
N LYS A 82 10.91 -14.33 -6.52
CA LYS A 82 12.02 -13.72 -5.75
C LYS A 82 11.99 -12.21 -5.82
N ALA A 83 11.77 -11.63 -7.00
CA ALA A 83 11.67 -10.18 -7.16
C ALA A 83 10.49 -9.60 -6.35
N LEU A 84 9.33 -10.27 -6.35
CA LEU A 84 8.18 -9.90 -5.51
C LEU A 84 8.51 -9.95 -4.02
N ILE A 85 9.13 -11.03 -3.54
CA ILE A 85 9.53 -11.16 -2.14
C ILE A 85 10.50 -10.04 -1.78
N TYR A 86 11.53 -9.78 -2.57
CA TYR A 86 12.49 -8.71 -2.27
C TYR A 86 11.86 -7.31 -2.27
N CYS A 87 10.89 -7.05 -3.13
CA CYS A 87 10.19 -5.78 -3.20
C CYS A 87 9.30 -5.56 -1.96
N PHE A 88 8.53 -6.57 -1.56
CA PHE A 88 7.44 -6.37 -0.60
C PHE A 88 7.68 -6.94 0.81
N TRP A 89 8.71 -7.76 1.03
CA TRP A 89 8.89 -8.45 2.32
C TRP A 89 9.02 -7.49 3.50
N LYS A 90 9.60 -6.29 3.32
CA LYS A 90 9.78 -5.32 4.41
C LYS A 90 8.45 -4.81 4.94
N SER A 91 7.50 -4.53 4.04
CA SER A 91 6.18 -4.02 4.42
C SER A 91 5.35 -5.10 5.12
N TYR A 92 5.44 -6.35 4.65
CA TYR A 92 4.67 -7.46 5.21
C TYR A 92 5.30 -8.14 6.43
N SER A 93 6.62 -8.03 6.64
CA SER A 93 7.30 -8.69 7.75
C SER A 93 6.82 -8.20 9.11
N LEU A 94 6.55 -6.90 9.25
CA LEU A 94 6.03 -6.31 10.50
C LEU A 94 4.66 -6.88 10.87
N ILE A 95 3.76 -6.98 9.90
CA ILE A 95 2.42 -7.56 10.08
C ILE A 95 2.54 -9.04 10.43
N GLY A 96 3.42 -9.77 9.74
CA GLY A 96 3.70 -11.18 10.01
C GLY A 96 4.20 -11.42 11.44
N ILE A 97 5.14 -10.59 11.93
CA ILE A 97 5.67 -10.67 13.30
C ILE A 97 4.56 -10.39 14.32
N TYR A 98 3.74 -9.36 14.09
CA TYR A 98 2.63 -9.04 14.98
C TYR A 98 1.62 -10.19 15.09
N MET A 99 1.17 -10.74 13.95
CA MET A 99 0.25 -11.87 13.93
C MET A 99 0.83 -13.11 14.61
N PHE A 100 2.14 -13.35 14.46
CA PHE A 100 2.80 -14.48 15.11
C PHE A 100 2.79 -14.36 16.64
N ILE A 101 3.15 -13.19 17.18
CA ILE A 101 3.11 -12.93 18.63
C ILE A 101 1.70 -13.09 19.19
N GLU A 102 0.71 -12.54 18.47
CA GLU A 102 -0.70 -12.68 18.85
C GLU A 102 -1.11 -14.16 18.88
N SER A 103 -0.73 -14.95 17.88
CA SER A 103 -1.10 -16.36 17.79
C SER A 103 -0.54 -17.22 18.94
N GLU A 104 0.69 -16.95 19.40
CA GLU A 104 1.28 -17.64 20.56
C GLU A 104 0.53 -17.25 21.86
N GLN A 105 0.13 -15.98 21.99
CA GLN A 105 -0.66 -15.54 23.14
C GLN A 105 -2.04 -16.22 23.21
N TRP A 106 -2.67 -16.49 22.06
CA TRP A 106 -3.93 -17.26 22.00
C TRP A 106 -3.76 -18.72 22.42
N LEU A 107 -2.59 -19.33 22.14
CA LEU A 107 -2.29 -20.72 22.53
C LEU A 107 -2.01 -20.87 24.02
N ASP A 108 -1.41 -19.86 24.66
CA ASP A 108 -1.13 -19.87 26.11
C ASP A 108 -2.39 -19.63 26.99
N GLN A 109 -3.51 -19.17 26.40
CA GLN A 109 -4.77 -18.89 27.11
C GLN A 109 -5.86 -19.96 26.95
N GLY A 110 -5.62 -21.02 26.16
CA GLY A 110 -6.56 -22.12 25.91
C GLY A 110 -6.12 -23.43 26.56
#